data_AF-A0A3L6F2F7-F1
#
_entry.id   AF-A0A3L6F2F7-F1
#
_cell.length_a   1.000
_cell.length_b   1.000
_cell.length_c   1.000
_cell.angle_alpha   90.00
_cell.angle_beta   90.00
_cell.angle_gamma   90.00
#
_symmetry.space_group_name_H-M   'P 1'
#
loop_
_entity.id
_entity.type
_entity.pdbx_description
1 polymer ?
#
loop_
_entity_poly.entity_id
_entity_poly.type
_entity_poly.pdbx_seq_one_letter_code
_entity_poly.pdbx_strand_id
1 'polypeptide(L)'
;MALMSLGAAGYTTATAPPRPRRCTLPFRAAASPAALDRRRRPHNVAGDFFVDHRCIDCQTCRWMAPEVFKRVDGKAAVAAQPSSEEERTKALQVEEATADVEWKLEGNGPWNLGTDFELIHTPGHTPGSVCLYFKPLKVLFTGDHVAKSEESDDLNLFLMYSKQSVSLQLESIRKLLELEFEWLLPGHGYRIKYKDVRAKNVAMESLLANYTS
;
A
#
# COMPACT_ATOMS: atom_id res chain seq x y z
N MET A 1 -1.90 -57.90 39.16
CA MET A 1 -0.88 -58.61 38.37
C MET A 1 -1.22 -58.41 36.89
N ALA A 2 -0.53 -57.50 36.22
CA ALA A 2 -0.38 -57.42 34.76
C ALA A 2 0.60 -56.26 34.46
N LEU A 3 1.83 -56.62 34.10
CA LEU A 3 2.83 -55.74 33.49
C LEU A 3 2.36 -55.35 32.07
N MET A 4 2.72 -54.16 31.61
CA MET A 4 3.22 -53.96 30.23
C MET A 4 4.26 -52.84 30.18
N SER A 5 5.29 -53.10 29.37
CA SER A 5 6.60 -52.45 29.30
C SER A 5 6.61 -51.17 28.48
N LEU A 6 7.47 -50.22 28.86
CA LEU A 6 7.85 -49.05 28.06
C LEU A 6 8.71 -49.46 26.85
N GLY A 7 8.36 -48.94 25.67
CA GLY A 7 9.21 -48.94 24.48
C GLY A 7 9.64 -47.52 24.15
N ALA A 8 10.95 -47.27 24.16
CA ALA A 8 11.56 -46.02 23.73
C ALA A 8 11.64 -45.98 22.19
N ALA A 9 11.10 -44.93 21.57
CA ALA A 9 11.33 -44.62 20.16
C ALA A 9 12.25 -43.39 20.06
N GLY A 10 13.41 -43.58 19.40
CA GLY A 10 14.45 -42.58 19.24
C GLY A 10 14.05 -41.42 18.34
N TYR A 11 14.53 -40.23 18.68
CA TYR A 11 14.51 -39.05 17.82
C TYR A 11 15.70 -39.09 16.87
N THR A 12 15.44 -39.18 15.56
CA THR A 12 16.42 -38.89 14.51
C THR A 12 16.30 -37.43 14.10
N THR A 13 17.36 -36.65 14.30
CA THR A 13 17.48 -35.27 13.80
C THR A 13 17.71 -35.31 12.29
N ALA A 14 16.71 -34.90 11.51
CA ALA A 14 16.86 -34.69 10.07
C ALA A 14 17.61 -33.38 9.81
N THR A 15 18.81 -33.46 9.23
CA THR A 15 19.58 -32.31 8.72
C THR A 15 18.91 -31.74 7.46
N ALA A 16 18.67 -30.44 7.45
CA ALA A 16 18.09 -29.72 6.31
C ALA A 16 19.01 -29.75 5.06
N PRO A 17 18.45 -29.77 3.84
CA PRO A 17 19.23 -29.83 2.61
C PRO A 17 20.02 -28.53 2.34
N PRO A 18 21.18 -28.61 1.65
CA PRO A 18 21.98 -27.43 1.33
C PRO A 18 21.23 -26.51 0.35
N ARG A 19 21.28 -25.20 0.62
CA ARG A 19 20.68 -24.17 -0.24
C ARG A 19 21.35 -24.17 -1.63
N PRO A 20 20.59 -24.02 -2.73
CA PRO A 20 21.17 -23.91 -4.06
C PRO A 20 22.03 -22.64 -4.17
N ARG A 21 23.20 -22.75 -4.80
CA ARG A 21 24.10 -21.62 -5.05
C ARG A 21 23.43 -20.64 -6.01
N ARG A 22 23.39 -19.37 -5.61
CA ARG A 22 22.84 -18.24 -6.38
C ARG A 22 23.62 -18.11 -7.68
N CYS A 23 22.94 -18.25 -8.81
CA CYS A 23 23.52 -17.98 -10.13
C CYS A 23 23.59 -16.46 -10.31
N THR A 24 24.76 -15.86 -10.11
CA THR A 24 24.99 -14.43 -10.36
C THR A 24 25.20 -14.22 -11.86
N LEU A 25 24.11 -13.99 -12.60
CA LEU A 25 24.23 -13.37 -13.92
C LEU A 25 24.52 -11.88 -13.74
N PRO A 26 25.55 -11.32 -14.40
CA PRO A 26 25.77 -9.88 -14.39
C PRO A 26 24.62 -9.21 -15.13
N PHE A 27 23.88 -8.36 -14.42
CA PHE A 27 22.85 -7.53 -15.01
C PHE A 27 23.52 -6.52 -15.95
N ARG A 28 23.35 -6.71 -17.26
CA ARG A 28 23.62 -5.65 -18.23
C ARG A 28 22.47 -4.65 -18.18
N ALA A 29 22.74 -3.45 -17.68
CA ALA A 29 21.81 -2.32 -17.77
C ALA A 29 21.54 -2.03 -19.26
N ALA A 30 20.36 -2.42 -19.74
CA ALA A 30 19.83 -1.91 -20.98
C ALA A 30 19.31 -0.49 -20.72
N ALA A 31 19.72 0.47 -21.55
CA ALA A 31 19.27 1.85 -21.45
C ALA A 31 17.72 1.93 -21.38
N SER A 32 17.19 2.71 -20.44
CA SER A 32 15.74 2.92 -20.31
C SER A 32 15.15 3.49 -21.61
N PRO A 33 14.02 2.97 -22.12
CA PRO A 33 13.34 3.51 -23.30
C PRO A 33 13.06 5.03 -23.19
N ALA A 34 13.21 5.76 -24.30
CA ALA A 34 12.99 7.22 -24.36
C ALA A 34 11.60 7.70 -23.87
N ALA A 35 10.59 6.82 -23.83
CA ALA A 35 9.25 7.11 -23.28
C ALA A 35 9.20 7.17 -21.74
N LEU A 36 10.16 6.55 -21.05
CA LEU A 36 10.34 6.73 -19.60
C LEU A 36 11.03 8.07 -19.30
N ASP A 37 11.86 8.56 -20.22
CA ASP A 37 12.67 9.77 -20.06
C ASP A 37 11.83 11.04 -19.99
N ARG A 38 10.81 11.19 -20.86
CA ARG A 38 9.93 12.37 -20.88
C ARG A 38 9.13 12.60 -19.60
N ARG A 39 8.97 11.58 -18.75
CA ARG A 39 8.22 11.67 -17.50
C ARG A 39 9.11 12.02 -16.31
N ARG A 40 10.43 11.84 -16.43
CA ARG A 40 11.40 12.09 -15.37
C ARG A 40 11.39 13.56 -14.98
N ARG A 41 11.46 13.83 -13.68
CA ARG A 41 11.76 15.19 -13.21
C ARG A 41 13.22 15.53 -13.57
N PRO A 42 13.53 16.78 -13.93
CA PRO A 42 14.91 17.22 -14.17
C PRO A 42 15.79 17.18 -12.91
N HIS A 43 15.16 17.16 -11.73
CA HIS A 43 15.83 17.10 -10.42
C HIS A 43 16.44 15.73 -10.08
N ASN A 44 16.19 14.68 -10.88
CA ASN A 44 16.82 13.39 -10.65
C ASN A 44 18.26 13.40 -11.17
N VAL A 45 19.17 12.76 -10.45
CA VAL A 45 20.47 12.39 -11.03
C VAL A 45 20.27 11.34 -12.13
N ALA A 46 21.17 11.35 -13.12
CA ALA A 46 21.13 10.39 -14.22
C ALA A 46 21.24 8.93 -13.72
N GLY A 47 20.52 8.01 -14.36
CA GLY A 47 20.58 6.58 -14.07
C GLY A 47 19.25 5.85 -14.20
N ASP A 48 19.17 4.63 -13.70
CA ASP A 48 17.99 3.78 -13.88
C ASP A 48 16.82 4.19 -12.97
N PHE A 49 17.10 4.60 -11.74
CA PHE A 49 16.10 5.07 -10.79
C PHE A 49 15.73 6.52 -11.05
N PHE A 50 14.43 6.84 -10.99
CA PHE A 50 13.93 8.20 -11.13
C PHE A 50 12.60 8.40 -10.42
N VAL A 51 12.31 9.64 -10.06
CA VAL A 51 10.98 10.11 -9.67
C VAL A 51 10.38 10.91 -10.82
N ASP A 52 9.15 10.58 -11.23
CA ASP A 52 8.44 11.29 -12.29
C ASP A 52 7.63 12.50 -11.78
N HIS A 53 7.09 13.30 -12.69
CA HIS A 53 6.34 14.52 -12.34
C HIS A 53 5.01 14.25 -11.61
N ARG A 54 4.51 13.00 -11.61
CA ARG A 54 3.29 12.58 -10.90
C ARG A 54 3.56 12.32 -9.42
N CYS A 55 4.79 12.49 -8.94
CA CYS A 55 5.09 12.49 -7.51
C CYS A 55 4.21 13.50 -6.76
N ILE A 56 3.53 12.98 -5.74
CA ILE A 56 2.60 13.67 -4.84
C ILE A 56 3.27 14.17 -3.55
N ASP A 57 4.56 13.90 -3.40
CA ASP A 57 5.35 14.23 -2.22
C ASP A 57 4.89 13.57 -0.89
N CYS A 58 4.36 12.35 -0.94
CA CYS A 58 3.94 11.58 0.25
C CYS A 58 5.06 11.16 1.21
N GLN A 59 6.31 11.55 0.93
CA GLN A 59 7.51 11.30 1.74
C GLN A 59 7.97 9.83 1.86
N THR A 60 7.17 8.83 1.48
CA THR A 60 7.47 7.41 1.65
C THR A 60 8.86 7.01 1.14
N CYS A 61 9.22 7.39 -0.08
CA CYS A 61 10.52 7.02 -0.65
C CYS A 61 11.72 7.63 0.12
N ARG A 62 11.55 8.82 0.70
CA ARG A 62 12.59 9.49 1.49
C ARG A 62 12.76 8.86 2.87
N TRP A 63 11.71 8.27 3.43
CA TRP A 63 11.80 7.48 4.65
C TRP A 63 12.47 6.13 4.40
N MET A 64 12.09 5.45 3.33
CA MET A 64 12.59 4.10 3.02
C MET A 64 14.04 4.11 2.56
N ALA A 65 14.45 5.11 1.77
CA ALA A 65 15.80 5.24 1.24
C ALA A 65 16.26 6.71 1.26
N PRO A 66 16.54 7.28 2.44
CA PRO A 66 16.95 8.69 2.59
C PRO A 66 18.25 9.00 1.86
N GLU A 67 19.10 8.01 1.60
CA GLU A 67 20.34 8.17 0.84
C GLU A 67 20.10 8.27 -0.68
N VAL A 68 19.02 7.68 -1.18
CA VAL A 68 18.65 7.68 -2.60
C VAL A 68 17.74 8.86 -2.93
N PHE A 69 16.77 9.18 -2.05
CA PHE A 69 15.74 10.19 -2.32
C PHE A 69 15.84 11.41 -1.39
N LYS A 70 15.75 12.61 -1.96
CA LYS A 70 15.68 13.88 -1.22
C LYS A 70 14.48 14.72 -1.66
N ARG A 71 14.13 15.74 -0.86
CA ARG A 71 13.08 16.71 -1.21
C ARG A 71 13.70 17.84 -2.01
N VAL A 72 13.22 18.03 -3.23
CA VAL A 72 13.64 19.10 -4.14
C VAL A 72 12.40 19.66 -4.82
N ASP A 73 12.19 20.96 -4.71
CA ASP A 73 11.00 21.69 -5.20
C ASP A 73 9.68 21.05 -4.76
N GLY A 74 9.56 20.81 -3.45
CA GLY A 74 8.34 20.30 -2.84
C GLY A 74 7.94 18.87 -3.27
N LYS A 75 8.79 18.14 -3.98
CA LYS A 75 8.58 16.75 -4.42
C LYS A 75 9.83 15.90 -4.19
N ALA A 76 9.68 14.58 -4.22
CA ALA A 76 10.85 13.69 -4.17
C ALA A 76 11.64 13.71 -5.47
N ALA A 77 12.96 13.56 -5.38
CA ALA A 77 13.87 13.35 -6.49
C ALA A 77 14.96 12.36 -6.10
N VAL A 78 15.48 11.60 -7.06
CA VAL A 78 16.65 10.75 -6.85
C VAL A 78 17.89 11.63 -6.76
N ALA A 79 18.51 11.71 -5.59
CA ALA A 79 19.71 12.49 -5.33
C ALA A 79 20.99 11.67 -5.54
N ALA A 80 20.91 10.35 -5.39
CA ALA A 80 21.99 9.41 -5.69
C ALA A 80 21.39 8.10 -6.24
N GLN A 81 22.04 7.50 -7.24
CA GLN A 81 21.65 6.17 -7.70
C GLN A 81 22.11 5.13 -6.66
N PRO A 82 21.30 4.12 -6.35
CA PRO A 82 21.69 3.08 -5.41
C PRO A 82 22.89 2.29 -5.96
N SER A 83 23.92 2.20 -5.13
CA SER A 83 25.24 1.64 -5.45
C SER A 83 25.42 0.21 -4.94
N SER A 84 24.64 -0.19 -3.93
CA SER A 84 24.64 -1.54 -3.35
C SER A 84 23.34 -2.29 -3.62
N GLU A 85 23.37 -3.62 -3.47
CA GLU A 85 22.15 -4.46 -3.53
C GLU A 85 21.14 -4.02 -2.46
N GLU A 86 21.60 -3.68 -1.26
CA GLU A 86 20.77 -3.19 -0.16
C GLU A 86 20.07 -1.86 -0.48
N GLU A 87 20.81 -0.88 -1.03
CA GLU A 87 20.22 0.41 -1.45
C GLU A 87 19.24 0.23 -2.61
N ARG A 88 19.54 -0.70 -3.53
CA ARG A 88 18.63 -1.06 -4.63
C ARG A 88 17.35 -1.67 -4.08
N THR A 89 17.43 -2.59 -3.13
CA THR A 89 16.25 -3.17 -2.49
C THR A 89 15.41 -2.10 -1.78
N LYS A 90 16.03 -1.26 -0.93
CA LYS A 90 15.33 -0.15 -0.24
C LYS A 90 14.66 0.83 -1.21
N ALA A 91 15.26 1.05 -2.39
CA ALA A 91 14.70 1.91 -3.43
C ALA A 91 13.64 1.23 -4.33
N LEU A 92 13.66 -0.11 -4.44
CA LEU A 92 12.77 -0.91 -5.32
C LEU A 92 11.56 -1.53 -4.61
N GLN A 93 11.66 -1.79 -3.31
CA GLN A 93 10.75 -2.66 -2.57
C GLN A 93 10.59 -2.01 -1.16
N VAL A 94 9.42 -1.76 -0.54
CA VAL A 94 8.18 -2.55 -0.34
C VAL A 94 8.39 -3.99 0.13
N GLU A 95 9.55 -4.58 -0.04
CA GLU A 95 9.89 -5.95 0.38
C GLU A 95 11.40 -6.01 0.69
N GLU A 96 11.75 -6.90 1.62
CA GLU A 96 12.94 -6.87 2.48
C GLU A 96 12.97 -5.73 3.51
N ALA A 97 12.73 -4.47 3.13
CA ALA A 97 12.74 -3.34 4.09
C ALA A 97 11.51 -3.28 5.03
N THR A 98 10.48 -4.05 4.75
CA THR A 98 9.32 -4.28 5.63
C THR A 98 9.39 -5.63 6.35
N ALA A 99 10.53 -6.35 6.27
CA ALA A 99 10.66 -7.65 6.92
C ALA A 99 10.46 -7.54 8.44
N ASP A 100 10.87 -6.40 9.02
CA ASP A 100 10.79 -6.04 10.44
C ASP A 100 9.52 -5.23 10.79
N VAL A 101 8.49 -5.22 9.94
CA VAL A 101 7.19 -4.65 10.36
C VAL A 101 6.70 -5.40 11.59
N GLU A 102 6.46 -4.66 12.66
CA GLU A 102 6.05 -5.21 13.97
C GLU A 102 4.81 -6.10 13.85
N TRP A 103 3.95 -5.81 12.87
CA TRP A 103 2.77 -6.62 12.57
C TRP A 103 2.50 -6.71 11.07
N LYS A 104 2.46 -7.94 10.55
CA LYS A 104 2.00 -8.27 9.20
C LYS A 104 0.53 -8.64 9.26
N LEU A 105 -0.28 -7.97 8.45
CA LEU A 105 -1.71 -8.28 8.32
C LEU A 105 -1.85 -9.50 7.40
N GLU A 106 -2.47 -10.56 7.92
CA GLU A 106 -2.74 -11.79 7.16
C GLU A 106 -4.25 -12.00 6.99
N GLY A 107 -4.64 -12.57 5.85
CA GLY A 107 -6.05 -12.77 5.50
C GLY A 107 -6.69 -11.54 4.83
N ASN A 108 -8.02 -11.41 4.96
CA ASN A 108 -8.81 -10.34 4.31
C ASN A 108 -9.44 -9.37 5.32
N GLY A 109 -8.96 -9.34 6.56
CA GLY A 109 -9.51 -8.52 7.64
C GLY A 109 -10.98 -8.83 8.00
N PRO A 110 -11.63 -7.95 8.77
CA PRO A 110 -11.03 -6.78 9.42
C PRO A 110 -10.03 -7.18 10.51
N TRP A 111 -9.10 -6.28 10.83
CA TRP A 111 -8.15 -6.44 11.95
C TRP A 111 -8.35 -5.32 12.95
N ASN A 112 -8.21 -5.59 14.25
CA ASN A 112 -8.33 -4.56 15.28
C ASN A 112 -6.94 -4.16 15.80
N LEU A 113 -6.65 -2.86 15.82
CA LEU A 113 -5.46 -2.30 16.46
C LEU A 113 -5.89 -1.67 17.79
N GLY A 114 -5.77 -2.44 18.86
CA GLY A 114 -6.37 -2.09 20.15
C GLY A 114 -7.91 -2.12 20.09
N THR A 115 -8.56 -1.27 20.90
CA THR A 115 -10.02 -1.18 20.97
C THR A 115 -10.63 -0.17 19.99
N ASP A 116 -9.83 0.79 19.55
CA ASP A 116 -10.34 2.01 18.93
C ASP A 116 -10.24 1.99 17.41
N PHE A 117 -9.29 1.22 16.86
CA PHE A 117 -9.02 1.15 15.44
C PHE A 117 -9.38 -0.20 14.84
N GLU A 118 -10.06 -0.16 13.70
CA GLU A 118 -10.35 -1.30 12.86
C GLU A 118 -9.80 -1.07 11.46
N LEU A 119 -9.06 -2.03 10.95
CA LEU A 119 -8.42 -2.02 9.65
C LEU A 119 -9.28 -2.86 8.72
N ILE A 120 -9.87 -2.24 7.71
CA ILE A 120 -10.73 -2.89 6.72
C ILE A 120 -9.92 -3.13 5.46
N HIS A 121 -9.78 -4.39 5.03
CA HIS A 121 -9.15 -4.70 3.76
C HIS A 121 -10.03 -4.27 2.59
N THR A 122 -9.51 -3.34 1.79
CA THR A 122 -10.22 -2.71 0.69
C THR A 122 -9.38 -2.79 -0.60
N PRO A 123 -9.20 -4.00 -1.17
CA PRO A 123 -8.48 -4.16 -2.44
C PRO A 123 -9.20 -3.45 -3.59
N GLY A 124 -8.48 -3.11 -4.65
CA GLY A 124 -9.00 -2.34 -5.77
C GLY A 124 -7.94 -1.37 -6.29
N HIS A 125 -7.72 -0.27 -5.56
CA HIS A 125 -6.64 0.67 -5.89
C HIS A 125 -5.27 -0.03 -5.88
N THR A 126 -4.99 -0.81 -4.83
CA THR A 126 -3.90 -1.79 -4.78
C THR A 126 -4.34 -3.07 -4.06
N PRO A 127 -3.66 -4.22 -4.29
CA PRO A 127 -4.00 -5.48 -3.61
C PRO A 127 -3.96 -5.41 -2.08
N GLY A 128 -3.04 -4.60 -1.53
CA GLY A 128 -2.84 -4.42 -0.09
C GLY A 128 -3.49 -3.16 0.48
N SER A 129 -4.41 -2.52 -0.23
CA SER A 129 -5.10 -1.32 0.27
C SER A 129 -5.94 -1.64 1.51
N VAL A 130 -5.80 -0.83 2.55
CA VAL A 130 -6.51 -0.97 3.83
C VAL A 130 -7.05 0.40 4.24
N CYS A 131 -8.34 0.46 4.57
CA CYS A 131 -8.93 1.63 5.23
C CYS A 131 -8.81 1.49 6.74
N LEU A 132 -8.56 2.59 7.46
CA LEU A 132 -8.47 2.61 8.92
C LEU A 132 -9.69 3.32 9.49
N TYR A 133 -10.50 2.63 10.28
CA TYR A 133 -11.67 3.16 10.96
C TYR A 133 -11.37 3.41 12.43
N PHE A 134 -11.42 4.68 12.84
CA PHE A 134 -11.29 5.09 14.23
C PHE A 134 -12.68 5.27 14.84
N LYS A 135 -13.09 4.27 15.63
CA LYS A 135 -14.44 4.13 16.21
C LYS A 135 -14.84 5.32 17.11
N PRO A 136 -13.98 5.84 18.02
CA PRO A 136 -14.40 6.87 18.98
C PRO A 136 -14.88 8.18 18.35
N LEU A 137 -14.31 8.56 17.20
CA LEU A 137 -14.70 9.78 16.48
C LEU A 137 -15.40 9.51 15.15
N LYS A 138 -15.70 8.24 14.85
CA LYS A 138 -16.35 7.83 13.60
C LYS A 138 -15.59 8.35 12.37
N VAL A 139 -14.27 8.18 12.35
CA VAL A 139 -13.38 8.68 11.29
C VAL A 139 -12.89 7.52 10.44
N LEU A 140 -13.07 7.60 9.13
CA LEU A 140 -12.51 6.66 8.17
C LEU A 140 -11.37 7.32 7.39
N PHE A 141 -10.17 6.76 7.52
CA PHE A 141 -9.03 7.07 6.68
C PHE A 141 -9.03 6.11 5.48
N THR A 142 -9.20 6.63 4.27
CA THR A 142 -9.38 5.79 3.06
C THR A 142 -8.09 5.62 2.24
N GLY A 143 -7.03 6.37 2.57
CA GLY A 143 -5.85 6.46 1.70
C GLY A 143 -6.27 6.85 0.27
N ASP A 144 -5.74 6.16 -0.73
CA ASP A 144 -6.07 6.40 -2.13
C ASP A 144 -7.27 5.57 -2.63
N HIS A 145 -7.96 4.87 -1.72
CA HIS A 145 -9.05 3.98 -2.09
C HIS A 145 -10.31 4.73 -2.54
N VAL A 146 -10.64 5.84 -1.87
CA VAL A 146 -11.74 6.76 -2.21
C VAL A 146 -11.29 8.16 -1.83
N ALA A 147 -11.44 9.12 -2.75
CA ALA A 147 -11.09 10.51 -2.53
C ALA A 147 -12.29 11.43 -2.69
N LYS A 148 -12.23 12.63 -2.09
CA LYS A 148 -13.15 13.72 -2.40
C LYS A 148 -12.55 14.60 -3.48
N SER A 149 -13.36 15.00 -4.46
CA SER A 149 -12.99 16.05 -5.41
C SER A 149 -12.58 17.35 -4.70
N GLU A 150 -11.71 18.12 -5.35
CA GLU A 150 -11.40 19.50 -4.95
C GLU A 150 -12.46 20.50 -5.42
N GLU A 151 -13.16 20.15 -6.50
CA GLU A 151 -14.05 21.05 -7.25
C GLU A 151 -15.53 20.84 -6.90
N SER A 152 -15.87 19.72 -6.26
CA SER A 152 -17.23 19.37 -5.86
C SER A 152 -17.26 18.55 -4.56
N ASP A 153 -18.46 18.30 -4.04
CA ASP A 153 -18.68 17.38 -2.92
C ASP A 153 -18.72 15.90 -3.35
N ASP A 154 -18.42 15.62 -4.62
CA ASP A 154 -18.43 14.27 -5.15
C ASP A 154 -17.21 13.47 -4.70
N LEU A 155 -17.43 12.18 -4.55
CA LEU A 155 -16.36 11.21 -4.36
C LEU A 155 -15.83 10.75 -5.72
N ASN A 156 -14.54 10.44 -5.77
CA ASN A 156 -13.83 10.03 -6.97
C ASN A 156 -12.88 8.86 -6.69
N LEU A 157 -12.59 8.10 -7.76
CA LEU A 157 -11.61 7.02 -7.76
C LEU A 157 -10.42 7.39 -8.63
N PHE A 158 -9.19 7.17 -8.14
CA PHE A 158 -7.97 7.37 -8.92
C PHE A 158 -7.71 6.23 -9.91
N LEU A 159 -8.62 6.04 -10.88
CA LEU A 159 -8.62 4.89 -11.79
C LEU A 159 -7.36 4.75 -12.63
N MET A 160 -6.78 5.87 -13.08
CA MET A 160 -5.52 5.88 -13.85
C MET A 160 -4.31 5.34 -13.07
N TYR A 161 -4.39 5.30 -11.74
CA TYR A 161 -3.33 4.84 -10.85
C TYR A 161 -3.68 3.51 -10.18
N SER A 162 -4.89 2.99 -10.46
CA SER A 162 -5.35 1.71 -9.92
C SER A 162 -4.56 0.55 -10.52
N LYS A 163 -4.19 -0.40 -9.68
CA LYS A 163 -3.49 -1.63 -10.07
C LYS A 163 -4.42 -2.83 -10.21
N GLN A 164 -5.72 -2.68 -9.91
CA GLN A 164 -6.73 -3.74 -10.04
C GLN A 164 -8.03 -3.23 -10.66
N SER A 165 -8.99 -4.16 -10.85
CA SER A 165 -10.27 -3.85 -11.49
C SER A 165 -11.11 -2.87 -10.68
N VAL A 166 -11.83 -2.00 -11.40
CA VAL A 166 -12.79 -1.08 -10.81
C VAL A 166 -13.87 -1.86 -10.04
N SER A 167 -14.36 -2.97 -10.59
CA SER A 167 -15.36 -3.82 -9.94
C SER A 167 -14.94 -4.28 -8.54
N LEU A 168 -13.68 -4.70 -8.37
CA LEU A 168 -13.14 -5.09 -7.06
C LEU A 168 -13.07 -3.90 -6.09
N GLN A 169 -12.69 -2.72 -6.60
CA GLN A 169 -12.71 -1.50 -5.81
C GLN A 169 -14.13 -1.14 -5.36
N LEU A 170 -15.14 -1.28 -6.23
CA LEU A 170 -16.54 -1.03 -5.88
C LEU A 170 -17.07 -2.04 -4.85
N GLU A 171 -16.67 -3.31 -4.91
CA GLU A 171 -16.98 -4.31 -3.87
C GLU A 171 -16.39 -3.90 -2.51
N SER A 172 -15.16 -3.40 -2.48
CA SER A 172 -14.54 -2.88 -1.27
C SER A 172 -15.26 -1.63 -0.73
N ILE A 173 -15.72 -0.74 -1.60
CA ILE A 173 -16.52 0.44 -1.22
C ILE A 173 -17.86 0.02 -0.61
N ARG A 174 -18.48 -1.07 -1.08
CA ARG A 174 -19.71 -1.59 -0.47
C ARG A 174 -19.51 -2.04 0.98
N LYS A 175 -18.35 -2.61 1.33
CA LYS A 175 -18.02 -2.93 2.73
C LYS A 175 -18.00 -1.68 3.62
N LEU A 176 -17.57 -0.54 3.09
CA LEU A 176 -17.49 0.72 3.84
C LEU A 176 -18.88 1.31 4.14
N LEU A 177 -19.94 0.94 3.41
CA LEU A 177 -21.31 1.35 3.72
C LEU A 177 -21.79 0.82 5.08
N GLU A 178 -21.27 -0.33 5.51
CA GLU A 178 -21.62 -0.98 6.79
C GLU A 178 -21.05 -0.23 8.01
N LEU A 179 -20.07 0.64 7.80
CA LEU A 179 -19.40 1.39 8.88
C LEU A 179 -20.17 2.67 9.22
N GLU A 180 -20.26 3.00 10.50
CA GLU A 180 -20.97 4.21 10.98
C GLU A 180 -20.10 5.48 11.01
N PHE A 181 -19.18 5.63 10.05
CA PHE A 181 -18.32 6.82 10.00
C PHE A 181 -19.08 8.07 9.55
N GLU A 182 -18.67 9.21 10.10
CA GLU A 182 -19.18 10.56 9.75
C GLU A 182 -18.08 11.43 9.15
N TRP A 183 -16.81 11.07 9.36
CA TRP A 183 -15.66 11.73 8.75
C TRP A 183 -14.98 10.82 7.73
N LEU A 184 -14.73 11.34 6.53
CA LEU A 184 -13.92 10.70 5.50
C LEU A 184 -12.66 11.52 5.28
N LEU A 185 -11.51 10.91 5.53
CA LEU A 185 -10.18 11.50 5.39
C LEU A 185 -9.39 10.72 4.33
N PRO A 186 -9.35 11.22 3.09
CA PRO A 186 -8.62 10.55 2.04
C PRO A 186 -7.12 10.86 2.11
N GLY A 187 -6.32 10.03 1.43
CA GLY A 187 -4.90 10.33 1.21
C GLY A 187 -4.70 11.56 0.33
N HIS A 188 -5.68 11.86 -0.53
CA HIS A 188 -5.68 12.96 -1.49
C HIS A 188 -7.07 13.59 -1.61
N GLY A 189 -7.12 14.87 -1.96
CA GLY A 189 -8.35 15.65 -1.96
C GLY A 189 -8.71 16.14 -0.56
N TYR A 190 -9.96 16.56 -0.36
CA TYR A 190 -10.38 17.17 0.91
C TYR A 190 -11.05 16.18 1.86
N ARG A 191 -10.89 16.44 3.16
CA ARG A 191 -11.70 15.79 4.20
C ARG A 191 -13.17 16.18 4.06
N ILE A 192 -14.05 15.26 4.40
CA ILE A 192 -15.50 15.49 4.47
C ILE A 192 -15.99 15.18 5.87
N LYS A 193 -16.85 16.05 6.40
CA LYS A 193 -17.72 15.72 7.53
C LYS A 193 -19.15 15.60 7.02
N TYR A 194 -19.71 14.42 7.09
CA TYR A 194 -21.13 14.20 6.82
C TYR A 194 -21.96 14.66 8.00
N LYS A 195 -23.21 15.06 7.72
CA LYS A 195 -24.18 15.41 8.77
C LYS A 195 -24.49 14.21 9.67
N ASP A 196 -24.62 13.04 9.07
CA ASP A 196 -24.95 11.77 9.70
C ASP A 196 -24.59 10.60 8.76
N VAL A 197 -24.74 9.37 9.24
CA VAL A 197 -24.47 8.13 8.49
C VAL A 197 -25.33 8.02 7.24
N ARG A 198 -26.55 8.57 7.23
CA ARG A 198 -27.43 8.55 6.06
C ARG A 198 -26.89 9.44 4.95
N ALA A 199 -26.47 10.66 5.27
CA ALA A 199 -25.83 11.56 4.31
C ALA A 199 -24.55 10.95 3.73
N LYS A 200 -23.76 10.25 4.56
CA LYS A 200 -22.61 9.45 4.12
C LYS A 200 -23.01 8.36 3.13
N ASN A 201 -24.04 7.56 3.44
CA ASN A 201 -24.49 6.47 2.56
C ASN A 201 -24.95 6.99 1.21
N VAL A 202 -25.71 8.10 1.18
CA VAL A 202 -26.14 8.73 -0.08
C VAL A 202 -24.94 9.08 -0.95
N ALA A 203 -23.90 9.71 -0.40
CA ALA A 203 -22.71 10.09 -1.17
C ALA A 203 -21.96 8.86 -1.72
N MET A 204 -21.84 7.79 -0.92
CA MET A 204 -21.18 6.56 -1.34
C MET A 204 -22.00 5.77 -2.38
N GLU A 205 -23.32 5.76 -2.27
CA GLU A 205 -24.21 5.15 -3.25
C GLU A 205 -24.20 5.91 -4.58
N SER A 206 -24.18 7.25 -4.54
CA SER A 206 -23.98 8.09 -5.74
C SER A 206 -22.67 7.76 -6.44
N LEU A 207 -21.58 7.59 -5.68
CA LEU A 207 -20.31 7.13 -6.24
C LEU A 207 -20.44 5.78 -6.94
N LEU A 208 -21.07 4.79 -6.30
CA LEU A 208 -21.25 3.46 -6.88
C LEU A 208 -22.07 3.51 -8.18
N ALA A 209 -23.13 4.32 -8.21
CA ALA A 209 -24.01 4.47 -9.36
C ALA A 209 -23.28 4.98 -10.62
N ASN A 210 -22.29 5.87 -10.44
CA ASN A 210 -21.49 6.41 -11.54
C ASN A 210 -20.69 5.36 -12.32
N TYR A 211 -20.51 4.16 -11.76
CA TYR A 211 -19.71 3.07 -12.37
C TYR A 211 -20.52 1.81 -12.70
N THR A 212 -21.82 1.82 -12.48
CA THR A 212 -22.73 0.70 -12.79
C THR A 212 -23.74 1.02 -13.89
N SER A 213 -23.62 2.20 -14.49
CA SER A 213 -24.49 2.71 -15.56
C SER A 213 -23.99 2.31 -16.94
#